data_AF-A0A8H6XY68-F1
#
_entry.id   AF-A0A8H6XY68-F1
#
_cell.length_a   1.000
_cell.length_b   1.000
_cell.length_c   1.000
_cell.angle_alpha   90.00
_cell.angle_beta   90.00
_cell.angle_gamma   90.00
#
_symmetry.space_group_name_H-M   'P 1'
#
loop_
_entity.id
_entity.type
_entity.pdbx_description
1 polymer ?
#
loop_
_entity_poly.entity_id
_entity_poly.type
_entity_poly.pdbx_seq_one_letter_code
_entity_poly.pdbx_strand_id
1 'polypeptide(L)'
;MKNIPTPWPSPQTLKILIERSSGYFVYAATVIKFVDDKYFWPYQQLDIIIQSLPLDLESPFAALDQLYIQILKGVPTRHLCVLSDILSAVAHFQSHFTLGDLEELLGLEPGNAELILRPLHSVLQIPEAMWAQIEVHHASFLDFLKDETRSSCFYVGSEEHKILTSTGTS
;
A
#
# COMPACT_ATOMS: atom_id res chain seq x y z
N MET A 1 -22.17 -9.79 10.61
CA MET A 1 -22.37 -8.90 9.46
C MET A 1 -23.87 -8.75 9.19
N LYS A 2 -24.51 -7.67 9.65
CA LYS A 2 -25.89 -7.31 9.28
C LYS A 2 -25.78 -6.00 8.49
N ASN A 3 -26.48 -5.88 7.35
CA ASN A 3 -26.54 -4.71 6.45
C ASN A 3 -25.52 -4.62 5.28
N ILE A 4 -25.10 -5.74 4.69
CA ILE A 4 -24.48 -5.72 3.35
C ILE A 4 -25.57 -6.07 2.32
N PRO A 5 -25.77 -5.30 1.24
CA PRO A 5 -26.75 -5.64 0.20
C PRO A 5 -26.44 -7.02 -0.42
N THR A 6 -27.45 -7.75 -0.89
CA THR A 6 -27.24 -9.07 -1.53
C THR A 6 -27.82 -9.06 -2.94
N PRO A 7 -27.06 -9.46 -3.98
CA PRO A 7 -25.65 -9.86 -3.93
C PRO A 7 -24.72 -8.68 -3.66
N TRP A 8 -23.60 -8.95 -2.97
CA TRP A 8 -22.49 -8.02 -2.84
C TRP A 8 -21.18 -8.71 -3.24
N PRO A 9 -20.35 -8.05 -4.07
CA PRO A 9 -20.62 -6.79 -4.75
C PRO A 9 -21.77 -6.88 -5.77
N SER A 10 -22.33 -5.74 -6.18
CA SER A 10 -23.37 -5.74 -7.22
C SER A 10 -22.79 -6.27 -8.55
N PRO A 11 -23.60 -6.89 -9.43
CA PRO A 11 -23.11 -7.37 -10.73
C PRO A 11 -22.45 -6.26 -11.57
N GLN A 12 -22.96 -5.02 -11.47
CA GLN A 12 -22.37 -3.85 -12.13
C GLN A 12 -20.99 -3.52 -11.56
N THR A 13 -20.86 -3.49 -10.23
CA THR A 13 -19.58 -3.27 -9.55
C THR A 13 -18.58 -4.36 -9.90
N LEU A 14 -19.01 -5.63 -9.93
CA LEU A 14 -18.16 -6.74 -10.30
C LEU A 14 -17.66 -6.63 -11.74
N LYS A 15 -18.52 -6.23 -12.68
CA LYS A 15 -18.14 -5.98 -14.08
C LYS A 15 -17.07 -4.90 -14.19
N ILE A 16 -17.22 -3.79 -13.46
CA ILE A 16 -16.20 -2.73 -13.40
C ILE A 16 -14.87 -3.29 -12.91
N LEU A 17 -14.84 -4.06 -11.81
CA LEU A 17 -13.60 -4.64 -11.29
C LEU A 17 -12.94 -5.59 -12.30
N ILE A 18 -13.72 -6.40 -13.01
CA ILE A 18 -13.20 -7.33 -14.04
C ILE A 18 -12.55 -6.55 -15.18
N GLU A 19 -13.26 -5.57 -15.75
CA GLU A 19 -12.74 -4.74 -16.84
C GLU A 19 -11.45 -4.04 -16.42
N ARG A 20 -11.40 -3.51 -15.19
CA ARG A 20 -10.24 -2.78 -14.67
C ARG A 20 -9.06 -3.66 -14.33
N SER A 21 -9.30 -4.90 -13.93
CA SER A 21 -8.21 -5.86 -13.73
C SER A 21 -7.36 -6.01 -14.99
N SER A 22 -7.93 -5.82 -16.19
CA SER A 22 -7.24 -5.97 -17.48
C SER A 22 -6.42 -7.28 -17.58
N GLY A 23 -6.85 -8.33 -16.86
CA GLY A 23 -6.14 -9.60 -16.77
C GLY A 23 -5.04 -9.68 -15.70
N TYR A 24 -4.72 -8.59 -15.00
CA TYR A 24 -3.76 -8.56 -13.90
C TYR A 24 -4.36 -9.15 -12.62
N PHE A 25 -4.00 -10.40 -12.33
CA PHE A 25 -4.41 -11.07 -11.10
C PHE A 25 -4.04 -10.27 -9.84
N VAL A 26 -2.89 -9.57 -9.84
CA VAL A 26 -2.46 -8.74 -8.72
C VAL A 26 -3.48 -7.64 -8.38
N TYR A 27 -4.15 -7.04 -9.37
CA TYR A 27 -5.20 -6.05 -9.12
C TYR A 27 -6.35 -6.67 -8.31
N ALA A 28 -6.87 -7.81 -8.76
CA ALA A 28 -7.96 -8.50 -8.07
C ALA A 28 -7.54 -8.95 -6.65
N ALA A 29 -6.34 -9.50 -6.50
CA ALA A 29 -5.81 -9.92 -5.21
C ALA A 29 -5.65 -8.73 -4.24
N THR A 30 -5.14 -7.59 -4.70
CA THR A 30 -5.01 -6.38 -3.89
C THR A 30 -6.38 -5.81 -3.51
N VAL A 31 -7.36 -5.77 -4.43
CA VAL A 31 -8.74 -5.34 -4.12
C VAL A 31 -9.36 -6.23 -3.04
N ILE A 32 -9.22 -7.56 -3.17
CA ILE A 32 -9.75 -8.52 -2.18
C ILE A 32 -9.11 -8.26 -0.82
N LYS A 33 -7.79 -8.15 -0.74
CA LYS A 33 -7.09 -7.84 0.53
C LYS A 33 -7.51 -6.48 1.10
N PHE A 34 -7.71 -5.48 0.25
CA PHE A 34 -8.10 -4.13 0.69
C PHE A 34 -9.48 -4.11 1.35
N VAL A 35 -10.46 -4.83 0.78
CA VAL A 35 -11.80 -4.93 1.36
C VAL A 35 -11.87 -5.90 2.54
N ASP A 36 -10.94 -6.85 2.63
CA ASP A 36 -10.83 -7.85 3.70
C ASP A 36 -9.99 -7.32 4.89
N ASP A 37 -10.45 -6.22 5.48
CA ASP A 37 -9.84 -5.66 6.69
C ASP A 37 -10.78 -5.78 7.90
N LYS A 38 -10.24 -6.18 9.05
CA LYS A 38 -11.02 -6.40 10.28
C LYS A 38 -11.52 -5.11 10.94
N TYR A 39 -11.02 -3.95 10.53
CA TYR A 39 -11.30 -2.63 11.11
C TYR A 39 -12.07 -1.69 10.21
N PHE A 40 -12.19 -2.01 8.91
CA PHE A 40 -12.96 -1.23 7.96
C PHE A 40 -14.18 -1.99 7.44
N TRP A 41 -15.18 -1.24 7.01
CA TRP A 41 -16.35 -1.84 6.39
C TRP A 41 -16.06 -2.18 4.92
N PRO A 42 -16.23 -3.44 4.49
CA PRO A 42 -15.89 -3.85 3.12
C PRO A 42 -16.62 -3.04 2.05
N TYR A 43 -17.87 -2.63 2.30
CA TYR A 43 -18.64 -1.83 1.35
C TYR A 43 -18.05 -0.42 1.15
N GLN A 44 -17.57 0.22 2.23
CA GLN A 44 -16.94 1.54 2.14
C GLN A 44 -15.59 1.46 1.42
N GLN A 45 -14.81 0.42 1.71
CA GLN A 45 -13.54 0.19 1.04
C GLN A 45 -13.73 -0.06 -0.46
N LEU A 46 -14.75 -0.84 -0.82
CA LEU A 46 -15.09 -1.05 -2.22
C LEU A 46 -15.55 0.25 -2.89
N ASP A 47 -16.36 1.07 -2.23
CA ASP A 47 -16.79 2.36 -2.77
C ASP A 47 -15.59 3.30 -3.03
N ILE A 48 -14.60 3.32 -2.13
CA ILE A 48 -13.35 4.07 -2.31
C ILE A 48 -12.63 3.62 -3.58
N ILE A 49 -12.47 2.31 -3.78
CA ILE A 49 -11.84 1.77 -4.99
C ILE A 49 -12.64 2.19 -6.23
N ILE A 50 -13.97 2.07 -6.21
CA ILE A 50 -14.79 2.35 -7.40
C ILE A 50 -14.79 3.84 -7.74
N GLN A 51 -14.86 4.73 -6.75
CA GLN A 51 -14.92 6.19 -6.95
C GLN A 51 -13.59 6.81 -7.37
N SER A 52 -12.48 6.13 -7.07
CA SER A 52 -11.14 6.64 -7.35
C SER A 52 -10.61 6.31 -8.74
N LEU A 53 -11.35 5.58 -9.55
CA LEU A 53 -10.90 5.11 -10.87
C LEU A 53 -11.03 6.20 -11.93
N PRO A 54 -9.95 6.59 -12.63
CA PRO A 54 -10.05 7.50 -13.76
C PRO A 54 -10.83 6.85 -14.91
N LEU A 55 -11.57 7.67 -15.67
CA LEU A 55 -12.38 7.18 -16.79
C LEU A 55 -11.51 6.66 -17.94
N ASP A 56 -10.33 7.26 -18.13
CA ASP A 56 -9.38 6.89 -19.19
C ASP A 56 -8.09 6.34 -18.57
N LEU A 57 -7.69 5.13 -19.00
CA LEU A 57 -6.46 4.47 -18.60
C LEU A 57 -5.49 4.52 -19.78
N GLU A 58 -4.54 5.45 -19.76
CA GLU A 58 -3.55 5.60 -20.85
C GLU A 58 -2.41 4.58 -20.77
N SER A 59 -2.22 3.93 -19.61
CA SER A 59 -1.19 2.93 -19.35
C SER A 59 -1.79 1.57 -18.98
N PRO A 60 -1.17 0.44 -19.39
CA PRO A 60 -1.61 -0.90 -18.98
C PRO A 60 -1.61 -1.10 -17.46
N PHE A 61 -0.78 -0.34 -16.73
CA PHE A 61 -0.72 -0.40 -15.26
C PHE A 61 -1.58 0.67 -14.57
N ALA A 62 -2.24 1.57 -15.31
CA ALA A 62 -2.89 2.74 -14.72
C ALA A 62 -3.95 2.38 -13.66
N ALA A 63 -4.68 1.27 -13.83
CA ALA A 63 -5.65 0.83 -12.84
C ALA A 63 -4.97 0.34 -11.54
N LEU A 64 -3.86 -0.38 -11.68
CA LEU A 64 -3.07 -0.89 -10.57
C LEU A 64 -2.32 0.24 -9.85
N ASP A 65 -1.74 1.17 -10.59
CA ASP A 65 -1.05 2.35 -10.06
C ASP A 65 -2.01 3.23 -9.27
N GLN A 66 -3.21 3.45 -9.82
CA GLN A 66 -4.25 4.18 -9.11
C GLN A 66 -4.66 3.45 -7.83
N LEU A 67 -4.83 2.13 -7.87
CA LEU A 67 -5.15 1.34 -6.68
C LEU A 67 -4.07 1.52 -5.60
N TYR A 68 -2.80 1.46 -5.95
CA TYR A 68 -1.70 1.72 -5.01
C TYR A 68 -1.70 3.14 -4.46
N ILE A 69 -1.92 4.15 -5.30
CA ILE A 69 -2.04 5.55 -4.86
C ILE A 69 -3.18 5.70 -3.84
N GLN A 70 -4.32 5.03 -4.07
CA GLN A 70 -5.47 5.11 -3.17
C GLN A 70 -5.20 4.45 -1.82
N ILE A 71 -4.53 3.31 -1.82
CA ILE A 71 -4.08 2.64 -0.59
C ILE A 71 -3.14 3.56 0.19
N LEU A 72 -2.15 4.17 -0.48
CA LEU A 72 -1.19 5.09 0.13
C LEU A 72 -1.86 6.35 0.69
N LYS A 73 -2.87 6.89 0.00
CA LYS A 73 -3.69 8.01 0.46
C LYS A 73 -4.57 7.68 1.68
N GLY A 74 -4.72 6.41 2.03
CA GLY A 74 -5.36 5.98 3.27
C GLY A 74 -4.56 6.37 4.52
N VAL A 75 -3.27 6.68 4.38
CA VAL A 75 -2.44 7.17 5.49
C VAL A 75 -2.70 8.65 5.76
N PRO A 76 -2.93 9.06 7.02
CA PRO A 76 -3.15 10.47 7.35
C PRO A 76 -2.00 11.37 6.91
N THR A 77 -2.31 12.54 6.36
CA THR A 77 -1.32 13.49 5.77
C THR A 77 -0.14 13.81 6.70
N ARG A 78 -0.38 13.91 8.01
CA ARG A 78 0.67 14.16 9.02
C ARG A 78 1.74 13.06 9.10
N HIS A 79 1.46 11.87 8.61
CA HIS A 79 2.36 10.72 8.62
C HIS A 79 3.03 10.47 7.26
N LEU A 80 2.73 11.26 6.22
CA LEU A 80 3.25 10.98 4.87
C LEU A 80 4.76 11.11 4.75
N CYS A 81 5.39 12.03 5.49
CA CYS A 81 6.86 12.12 5.51
C CYS A 81 7.49 10.84 6.06
N VAL A 82 7.05 10.41 7.26
CA VAL A 82 7.53 9.17 7.90
C VAL A 82 7.19 7.94 7.05
N LEU A 83 6.02 7.93 6.40
CA LEU A 83 5.66 6.87 5.47
C LEU A 83 6.66 6.79 4.31
N SER A 84 7.07 7.93 3.75
CA SER A 84 8.08 7.97 2.68
C SER A 84 9.40 7.35 3.13
N ASP A 85 9.84 7.66 4.35
CA ASP A 85 11.07 7.10 4.92
C ASP A 85 10.95 5.58 5.12
N ILE A 86 9.82 5.12 5.67
CA ILE A 86 9.53 3.68 5.84
C ILE A 86 9.49 2.96 4.48
N LEU A 87 8.75 3.48 3.51
CA LEU A 87 8.63 2.88 2.18
C LEU A 87 9.98 2.84 1.47
N SER A 88 10.82 3.86 1.67
CA SER A 88 12.18 3.90 1.16
C SER A 88 13.03 2.80 1.79
N ALA A 89 12.98 2.62 3.11
CA ALA A 89 13.65 1.53 3.78
C ALA A 89 13.18 0.16 3.26
N VAL A 90 11.87 -0.08 3.21
CA VAL A 90 11.29 -1.34 2.71
C VAL A 90 11.69 -1.63 1.26
N ALA A 91 11.70 -0.62 0.39
CA ALA A 91 11.99 -0.79 -1.03
C ALA A 91 13.48 -1.04 -1.35
N HIS A 92 14.40 -0.47 -0.55
CA HIS A 92 15.84 -0.64 -0.73
C HIS A 92 16.36 -1.92 -0.08
N PHE A 93 15.83 -2.28 1.10
CA PHE A 93 16.27 -3.45 1.86
C PHE A 93 15.32 -4.65 1.71
N GLN A 94 14.44 -4.63 0.70
CA GLN A 94 13.56 -5.73 0.31
C GLN A 94 12.89 -6.44 1.50
N SER A 95 12.19 -5.68 2.34
CA SER A 95 11.35 -6.28 3.40
C SER A 95 12.09 -7.02 4.52
N HIS A 96 13.39 -6.76 4.74
CA HIS A 96 14.13 -7.38 5.85
C HIS A 96 13.89 -6.75 7.23
N PHE A 97 13.01 -5.76 7.33
CA PHE A 97 12.73 -5.05 8.57
C PHE A 97 11.56 -5.65 9.34
N THR A 98 11.72 -5.76 10.65
CA THR A 98 10.61 -5.85 11.59
C THR A 98 10.02 -4.45 11.85
N LEU A 99 8.86 -4.40 12.52
CA LEU A 99 8.31 -3.12 12.99
C LEU A 99 9.27 -2.40 13.94
N GLY A 100 9.93 -3.15 14.84
CA GLY A 100 10.90 -2.60 15.78
C GLY A 100 12.14 -2.02 15.10
N ASP A 101 12.65 -2.68 14.05
CA ASP A 101 13.81 -2.16 13.31
C ASP A 101 13.50 -0.83 12.63
N LEU A 102 12.28 -0.66 12.08
CA LEU A 102 11.85 0.62 11.50
C LEU A 102 11.72 1.71 12.56
N GLU A 103 11.19 1.36 13.74
CA GLU A 103 11.04 2.31 14.85
C GLU A 103 12.40 2.77 15.38
N GLU A 104 13.35 1.85 15.52
CA GLU A 104 14.73 2.17 15.90
C GLU A 104 15.43 3.03 14.83
N LEU A 105 15.35 2.62 13.56
CA LEU A 105 15.98 3.31 12.43
C LEU A 105 15.49 4.76 12.28
N LEU A 106 14.20 4.99 12.50
CA LEU A 106 13.54 6.27 12.27
C LEU A 106 13.28 7.06 13.57
N GLY A 107 13.69 6.54 14.73
CA GLY A 107 13.48 7.17 16.03
C GLY A 107 12.00 7.36 16.39
N LEU A 108 11.15 6.38 16.05
CA LEU A 108 9.72 6.42 16.32
C LEU A 108 9.40 5.81 17.69
N GLU A 109 8.36 6.32 18.33
CA GLU A 109 7.79 5.68 19.52
C GLU A 109 7.22 4.28 19.20
N PRO A 110 7.31 3.32 20.13
CA PRO A 110 6.79 1.97 19.91
C PRO A 110 5.31 1.94 19.49
N GLY A 111 5.02 1.19 18.44
CA GLY A 111 3.68 1.05 17.84
C GLY A 111 3.37 2.07 16.73
N ASN A 112 4.20 3.10 16.54
CA ASN A 112 3.98 4.08 15.48
C ASN A 112 4.20 3.48 14.09
N ALA A 113 5.18 2.59 13.90
CA ALA A 113 5.38 1.96 12.60
C ALA A 113 4.17 1.11 12.21
N GLU A 114 3.62 0.35 13.17
CA GLU A 114 2.40 -0.43 12.95
C GLU A 114 1.22 0.48 12.59
N LEU A 115 1.02 1.55 13.36
CA LEU A 115 -0.06 2.51 13.15
C LEU A 115 -0.01 3.13 11.75
N ILE A 116 1.19 3.51 11.28
CA ILE A 116 1.40 4.14 9.98
C ILE A 116 1.24 3.12 8.85
N LEU A 117 1.74 1.89 9.04
CA LEU A 117 1.71 0.87 8.00
C LEU A 117 0.35 0.18 7.86
N ARG A 118 -0.45 0.12 8.92
CA ARG A 118 -1.73 -0.61 8.96
C ARG A 118 -2.67 -0.34 7.77
N PRO A 119 -2.87 0.89 7.28
CA PRO A 119 -3.69 1.14 6.09
C PRO A 119 -3.17 0.48 4.80
N LEU A 120 -1.91 0.05 4.77
CA LEU A 120 -1.25 -0.61 3.64
C LEU A 120 -1.35 -2.13 3.68
N HIS A 121 -2.20 -2.74 4.52
CA HIS A 121 -2.34 -4.21 4.67
C HIS A 121 -2.62 -4.96 3.35
N SER A 122 -3.15 -4.27 2.34
CA SER A 122 -3.43 -4.82 1.02
C SER A 122 -2.22 -4.95 0.11
N VAL A 123 -1.12 -4.25 0.43
CA VAL A 123 0.16 -4.28 -0.31
C VAL A 123 1.34 -4.75 0.56
N LEU A 124 1.22 -4.63 1.88
CA LEU A 124 2.16 -5.13 2.88
C LEU A 124 1.51 -6.17 3.78
N GLN A 125 2.24 -7.23 4.07
CA GLN A 125 1.97 -8.13 5.17
C GLN A 125 2.58 -7.52 6.44
N ILE A 126 1.72 -7.13 7.37
CA ILE A 126 2.12 -6.51 8.63
C ILE A 126 1.98 -7.59 9.71
N PRO A 127 3.10 -8.10 10.25
CA PRO A 127 3.05 -9.19 11.21
C PRO A 127 2.52 -8.73 12.57
N GLU A 128 1.74 -9.59 13.23
CA GLU A 128 1.34 -9.37 14.63
C GLU A 128 2.50 -9.63 15.61
N ALA A 129 3.47 -10.46 15.20
CA ALA A 129 4.65 -10.77 16.01
C ALA A 129 5.75 -9.74 15.78
N MET A 130 6.27 -9.14 16.86
CA MET A 130 7.29 -8.09 16.79
C MET A 130 8.59 -8.49 16.10
N TRP A 131 8.93 -9.78 16.10
CA TRP A 131 10.16 -10.32 15.51
C TRP A 131 10.00 -10.74 14.05
N ALA A 132 8.77 -10.76 13.54
CA ALA A 132 8.52 -11.13 12.16
C ALA A 132 8.72 -9.93 11.23
N GLN A 133 9.15 -10.22 10.00
CA GLN A 133 9.49 -9.22 9.00
C GLN A 133 8.24 -8.73 8.27
N ILE A 134 8.27 -7.48 7.83
CA ILE A 134 7.24 -6.87 7.00
C ILE A 134 7.48 -7.31 5.57
N GLU A 135 6.54 -8.00 4.95
CA GLU A 135 6.70 -8.49 3.57
C GLU A 135 5.83 -7.69 2.59
N VAL A 136 6.32 -7.46 1.37
CA VAL A 136 5.48 -6.92 0.29
C VAL A 136 4.72 -8.07 -0.37
N HIS A 137 3.39 -7.95 -0.51
CA HIS A 137 2.56 -9.02 -1.10
C HIS A 137 2.92 -9.32 -2.55
N HIS A 138 3.41 -8.33 -3.30
CA HIS A 138 3.79 -8.51 -4.71
C HIS A 138 4.84 -7.48 -5.18
N ALA A 139 5.82 -7.94 -5.96
CA ALA A 139 6.93 -7.10 -6.44
C ALA A 139 6.49 -5.87 -7.25
N SER A 140 5.34 -5.92 -7.95
CA SER A 140 4.81 -4.77 -8.71
C SER A 140 4.56 -3.53 -7.86
N PHE A 141 4.35 -3.67 -6.54
CA PHE A 141 4.26 -2.54 -5.63
C PHE A 141 5.63 -1.86 -5.45
N LEU A 142 6.70 -2.64 -5.32
CA LEU A 142 8.07 -2.09 -5.28
C LEU A 142 8.44 -1.46 -6.63
N ASP A 143 8.08 -2.10 -7.74
CA ASP A 143 8.30 -1.56 -9.09
C ASP A 143 7.57 -0.22 -9.28
N PHE A 144 6.36 -0.11 -8.73
CA PHE A 144 5.60 1.14 -8.70
C PHE A 144 6.32 2.23 -7.90
N LEU A 145 6.75 1.94 -6.66
CA LEU A 145 7.46 2.91 -5.81
C LEU A 145 8.79 3.37 -6.41
N LYS A 146 9.44 2.52 -7.20
CA LYS A 146 10.72 2.79 -7.88
C LYS A 146 10.57 3.48 -9.24
N ASP A 147 9.34 3.78 -9.66
CA ASP A 147 9.06 4.51 -10.90
C ASP A 147 8.41 5.86 -10.57
N GLU A 148 9.14 6.94 -10.80
CA GLU A 148 8.70 8.32 -10.50
C GLU A 148 7.44 8.70 -11.27
N THR A 149 7.33 8.24 -12.52
CA THR A 149 6.19 8.56 -13.39
C THR A 149 4.90 7.90 -12.92
N ARG A 150 5.02 6.75 -12.25
CA ARG A 150 3.87 6.00 -11.72
C ARG A 150 3.51 6.41 -10.30
N SER A 151 4.50 6.61 -9.43
CA SER A 151 4.30 6.83 -7.99
C SER A 151 4.24 8.29 -7.56
N SER A 152 4.65 9.24 -8.42
CA SER A 152 4.57 10.68 -8.14
C SER A 152 5.19 11.05 -6.78
N CYS A 153 4.40 11.56 -5.83
CA CYS A 153 4.89 11.96 -4.50
C CYS A 153 5.24 10.79 -3.56
N PHE A 154 5.05 9.54 -4.00
CA PHE A 154 5.44 8.33 -3.27
C PHE A 154 6.69 7.67 -3.85
N TYR A 155 7.39 8.34 -4.77
CA TYR A 155 8.61 7.84 -5.37
C TYR A 155 9.75 7.72 -4.35
N VAL A 156 10.37 6.54 -4.29
CA VAL A 156 11.45 6.25 -3.32
C VAL A 156 12.84 6.15 -3.95
N GLY A 157 12.99 6.38 -5.26
CA GLY A 157 14.25 6.11 -5.97
C GLY A 157 15.27 7.26 -6.00
N SER A 158 15.02 8.41 -5.37
CA SER A 158 15.95 9.55 -5.37
C SER A 158 17.14 9.33 -4.42
N GLU A 159 18.33 9.80 -4.81
CA GLU A 159 19.58 9.70 -4.03
C GLU A 159 19.49 10.31 -2.61
N GLU A 160 18.53 11.20 -2.37
CA GLU A 160 18.28 11.83 -1.06
C GLU A 160 17.83 10.81 0.01
N HIS A 161 17.09 9.77 -0.40
CA HIS A 161 16.70 8.67 0.49
C HIS A 161 17.84 7.70 0.84
N LYS A 162 19.00 7.82 0.18
CA LYS A 162 20.21 7.04 0.55
C LYS A 162 20.93 7.64 1.75
N ILE A 163 20.78 8.94 2.01
CA ILE A 163 21.59 9.64 3.03
C ILE A 163 21.25 9.18 4.46
N LEU A 164 19.99 8.79 4.71
CA LEU A 164 19.54 8.18 5.97
C LEU A 164 20.25 6.86 6.30
N THR A 165 20.97 6.25 5.34
CA THR A 165 21.68 4.97 5.53
C THR A 165 23.19 5.11 5.75
N SER A 166 23.74 6.34 5.75
CA SER A 166 25.20 6.56 5.80
C SER A 166 25.77 6.91 7.17
N THR A 167 24.95 7.19 8.19
CA THR A 167 25.42 7.52 9.55
C THR A 167 25.36 6.29 10.45
N GLY A 168 26.24 5.32 10.22
CA GLY A 168 26.24 4.08 10.99
C GLY A 168 27.51 3.25 10.86
N THR A 169 28.68 3.86 10.64
CA THR A 169 29.97 3.20 10.92
C THR A 169 31.04 4.24 11.26
N SER A 170 31.35 4.38 12.54
CA SER A 170 32.64 4.84 13.06
C SER A 170 32.84 4.25 14.44
#